data_AF-A0A9P7ALM0-F1
#
_entry.id   AF-A0A9P7ALM0-F1
#
_cell.length_a   1.000
_cell.length_b   1.000
_cell.length_c   1.000
_cell.angle_alpha   90.00
_cell.angle_beta   90.00
_cell.angle_gamma   90.00
#
_symmetry.space_group_name_H-M   'P 1'
#
loop_
_entity.id
_entity.type
_entity.pdbx_description
1 polymer ?
#
loop_
_entity_poly.entity_id
_entity_poly.type
_entity_poly.pdbx_seq_one_letter_code
_entity_poly.pdbx_strand_id
1 'polypeptide(L)'
;MLDRVQQFLHGLVGHAPGGQTSPVQPSDDTEDFVLCINPSDIHRETSYPTASSGLGDVYKCKWNRGASSDEVAVKSPRFPSLSDLEIVKINKNLDREIRIWAALKHQYVLPLHGTVEQFSPFRALVSPWMPNGTLDSYLKHAHETLSMIDRLRLLEQITEGLRYLHDHNVIHGDLTNSNVLVAADGSPRLADFGISNIMVQSNPAFSYHTGAVRWVAPELLDPPEEQPIQCATISTDIYALGGIMLQVLYGKKPYWWLKSAMHVTSAKLKRTEPVDSSIEIQPNHLKFMRRCWSTESELRPSVEEVINYLQEALLNETSFV
;
A
#
# COMPACT_ATOMS: atom_id res chain seq x y z
N MET A 1 11.61 -7.92 33.94
CA MET A 1 11.12 -7.83 32.55
C MET A 1 11.32 -6.42 31.94
N LEU A 2 11.98 -5.47 32.64
CA LEU A 2 12.30 -4.14 32.09
C LEU A 2 13.78 -3.99 31.70
N ASP A 3 14.72 -4.67 32.39
CA ASP A 3 16.17 -4.50 32.15
C ASP A 3 16.69 -5.05 30.81
N ARG A 4 15.91 -5.87 30.09
CA ARG A 4 16.32 -6.39 28.77
C ARG A 4 16.05 -5.43 27.60
N VAL A 5 15.26 -4.38 27.81
CA VAL A 5 14.98 -3.37 26.76
C VAL A 5 16.14 -2.36 26.66
N GLN A 6 16.81 -2.03 27.77
CA GLN A 6 17.94 -1.09 27.75
C GLN A 6 19.22 -1.67 27.13
N GLN A 7 19.46 -2.98 27.20
CA GLN A 7 20.66 -3.59 26.59
C GLN A 7 20.62 -3.67 25.05
N PHE A 8 19.44 -3.61 24.43
CA PHE A 8 19.34 -3.67 22.96
C PHE A 8 19.71 -2.34 22.27
N LEU A 9 19.49 -1.20 22.95
CA LEU A 9 19.74 0.13 22.39
C LEU A 9 21.24 0.45 22.20
N HIS A 10 22.15 -0.29 22.84
CA HIS A 10 23.60 -0.17 22.62
C HIS A 10 24.14 -1.09 21.51
N GLY A 11 23.33 -1.98 20.94
CA GLY A 11 23.75 -2.94 19.90
C GLY A 11 23.80 -2.40 18.47
N LEU A 12 23.27 -1.20 18.22
CA LEU A 12 23.08 -0.64 16.87
C LEU A 12 24.32 0.05 16.26
N VAL A 13 25.51 -0.15 16.82
CA VAL A 13 26.79 0.33 16.25
C VAL A 13 27.62 -0.82 15.67
N GLY A 14 26.99 -1.60 14.79
CA GLY A 14 27.69 -2.57 13.95
C GLY A 14 28.58 -1.86 12.93
N HIS A 15 29.89 -1.94 13.08
CA HIS A 15 30.84 -1.41 12.10
C HIS A 15 30.83 -2.28 10.82
N ALA A 16 30.43 -1.69 9.69
CA ALA A 16 30.72 -2.20 8.36
C ALA A 16 31.80 -1.31 7.69
N PRO A 17 32.77 -1.87 6.95
CA PRO A 17 33.89 -1.11 6.42
C PRO A 17 33.55 -0.36 5.12
N GLY A 18 33.88 0.93 5.07
CA GLY A 18 34.24 1.63 3.83
C GLY A 18 33.12 1.94 2.83
N GLY A 19 32.25 2.91 3.15
CA GLY A 19 31.32 3.51 2.18
C GLY A 19 30.51 4.64 2.81
N GLN A 20 30.97 5.88 2.68
CA GLN A 20 30.26 7.04 3.25
C GLN A 20 29.06 7.46 2.38
N THR A 21 27.87 7.03 2.78
CA THR A 21 26.62 7.74 2.50
C THR A 21 25.83 7.85 3.80
N SER A 22 25.92 8.98 4.49
CA SER A 22 25.14 9.21 5.70
C SER A 22 23.64 9.19 5.39
N PRO A 23 22.79 8.62 6.27
CA PRO A 23 21.35 8.79 6.14
C PRO A 23 21.01 10.28 6.24
N VAL A 24 20.20 10.78 5.32
CA VAL A 24 19.73 12.17 5.34
C VAL A 24 18.87 12.37 6.60
N GLN A 25 19.41 13.09 7.58
CA GLN A 25 18.57 13.62 8.65
C GLN A 25 17.74 14.77 8.07
N PRO A 26 16.41 14.79 8.27
CA PRO A 26 15.61 15.95 7.89
C PRO A 26 16.06 17.14 8.72
N SER A 27 16.32 18.27 8.07
CA SER A 27 16.58 19.55 8.73
C SER A 27 15.32 20.04 9.44
N ASP A 28 15.48 20.64 10.63
CA ASP A 28 14.38 21.18 11.43
C ASP A 28 13.60 22.32 10.74
N ASP A 29 14.12 22.90 9.64
CA ASP A 29 13.50 23.96 8.83
C ASP A 29 12.31 23.47 7.94
N THR A 30 11.60 22.39 8.30
CA THR A 30 10.63 21.69 7.41
C THR A 30 9.16 21.76 7.86
N GLU A 31 8.79 22.64 8.79
CA GLU A 31 7.39 22.78 9.26
C GLU A 31 6.40 23.30 8.19
N ASP A 32 6.87 23.99 7.14
CA ASP A 32 6.03 24.74 6.19
C ASP A 32 5.43 23.96 4.98
N PHE A 33 5.72 22.67 4.81
CA PHE A 33 5.33 21.96 3.57
C PHE A 33 3.95 21.27 3.57
N VAL A 34 3.30 21.12 4.73
CA VAL A 34 2.04 20.38 4.85
C VAL A 34 0.90 21.32 5.22
N LEU A 35 -0.06 21.50 4.30
CA LEU A 35 -1.21 22.36 4.55
C LEU A 35 -2.04 21.84 5.73
N CYS A 36 -2.18 22.63 6.78
CA CYS A 36 -3.20 22.43 7.81
C CYS A 36 -4.50 23.10 7.36
N ILE A 37 -5.48 22.29 6.98
CA ILE A 37 -6.79 22.73 6.48
C ILE A 37 -7.67 23.08 7.69
N ASN A 38 -8.34 24.23 7.62
CA ASN A 38 -9.26 24.66 8.66
C ASN A 38 -10.44 23.66 8.75
N PRO A 39 -10.75 23.09 9.94
CA PRO A 39 -11.84 22.11 10.09
C PRO A 39 -13.21 22.63 9.66
N SER A 40 -13.44 23.95 9.71
CA SER A 40 -14.69 24.57 9.23
C SER A 40 -14.88 24.53 7.71
N ASP A 41 -13.81 24.30 6.94
CA ASP A 41 -13.86 24.21 5.47
C ASP A 41 -14.16 22.78 4.98
N ILE A 42 -14.15 21.78 5.87
CA ILE A 42 -14.35 20.36 5.58
C ILE A 42 -15.73 19.91 6.03
N HIS A 43 -16.61 19.62 5.08
CA HIS A 43 -17.98 19.15 5.35
C HIS A 43 -18.15 17.70 4.92
N ARG A 44 -18.50 16.80 5.85
CA ARG A 44 -18.84 15.41 5.54
C ARG A 44 -20.13 15.36 4.72
N GLU A 45 -20.17 14.54 3.66
CA GLU A 45 -21.41 14.28 2.93
C GLU A 45 -22.36 13.35 3.70
N THR A 46 -21.81 12.48 4.55
CA THR A 46 -22.54 11.51 5.37
C THR A 46 -22.07 11.53 6.82
N SER A 47 -22.99 11.28 7.76
CA SER A 47 -22.64 11.15 9.19
C SER A 47 -21.73 9.97 9.48
N TYR A 48 -21.83 8.91 8.66
CA TYR A 48 -21.07 7.67 8.77
C TYR A 48 -19.89 7.66 7.77
N PRO A 49 -18.79 6.95 8.07
CA PRO A 49 -17.70 6.78 7.13
C PRO A 49 -18.13 5.99 5.91
N THR A 50 -17.53 6.32 4.76
CA THR A 50 -17.75 5.63 3.48
C THR A 50 -17.00 4.29 3.43
N ALA A 51 -15.86 4.19 4.14
CA ALA A 51 -15.14 2.95 4.37
C ALA A 51 -14.48 2.97 5.75
N SER A 52 -14.33 1.79 6.37
CA SER A 52 -13.59 1.59 7.62
C SER A 52 -12.65 0.40 7.47
N SER A 53 -11.39 0.57 7.86
CA SER A 53 -10.41 -0.50 8.03
C SER A 53 -9.78 -0.40 9.44
N GLY A 54 -8.90 -1.32 9.82
CA GLY A 54 -8.12 -1.15 11.05
C GLY A 54 -7.09 -0.03 10.96
N LEU A 55 -6.80 0.50 9.75
CA LEU A 55 -6.00 1.72 9.57
C LEU A 55 -6.79 3.01 9.87
N GLY A 56 -8.12 2.93 10.04
CA GLY A 56 -8.99 4.07 10.33
C GLY A 56 -10.25 4.14 9.47
N ASP A 57 -10.92 5.29 9.57
CA ASP A 57 -12.15 5.61 8.86
C ASP A 57 -11.90 6.57 7.71
N VAL A 58 -12.56 6.37 6.58
CA VAL A 58 -12.51 7.29 5.42
C VAL A 58 -13.90 7.87 5.19
N TYR A 59 -13.99 9.19 5.16
CA TYR A 59 -15.22 9.94 4.89
C TYR A 59 -15.10 10.63 3.52
N LYS A 60 -16.15 10.56 2.70
CA LYS A 60 -16.33 11.49 1.59
C LYS A 60 -16.77 12.84 2.13
N CYS A 61 -16.00 13.88 1.80
CA CYS A 61 -16.23 15.25 2.24
C CYS A 61 -16.14 16.22 1.07
N LYS A 62 -16.68 17.41 1.26
CA LYS A 62 -16.43 18.59 0.44
C LYS A 62 -15.45 19.50 1.16
N TRP A 63 -14.42 19.95 0.44
CA TRP A 63 -13.49 20.96 0.90
C TRP A 63 -13.80 22.29 0.22
N ASN A 64 -14.31 23.24 0.99
CA ASN A 64 -14.64 24.58 0.51
C ASN A 64 -13.38 25.45 0.46
N ARG A 65 -13.10 26.04 -0.70
CA ARG A 65 -11.90 26.87 -0.96
C ARG A 65 -12.33 28.25 -1.46
N GLY A 66 -13.17 28.90 -0.67
CA GLY A 66 -13.83 30.14 -1.05
C GLY A 66 -14.95 29.92 -2.06
N ALA A 67 -14.71 30.22 -3.33
CA ALA A 67 -15.71 30.14 -4.39
C ALA A 67 -15.83 28.74 -5.05
N SER A 68 -14.89 27.84 -4.81
CA SER A 68 -14.92 26.45 -5.29
C SER A 68 -15.06 25.45 -4.14
N SER A 69 -15.46 24.23 -4.47
CA SER A 69 -15.62 23.12 -3.53
C SER A 69 -15.11 21.83 -4.19
N ASP A 70 -14.09 21.22 -3.61
CA ASP A 70 -13.45 20.00 -4.12
C ASP A 70 -13.99 18.76 -3.38
N GLU A 71 -14.25 17.65 -4.08
CA GLU A 71 -14.53 16.37 -3.41
C GLU A 71 -13.24 15.75 -2.88
N VAL A 72 -13.18 15.48 -1.57
CA VAL A 72 -12.01 14.94 -0.88
C VAL A 72 -12.36 13.70 -0.05
N ALA A 73 -11.39 12.80 0.06
CA ALA A 73 -11.37 11.76 1.08
C ALA A 73 -10.70 12.34 2.34
N VAL A 74 -11.35 12.20 3.49
CA VAL A 74 -10.75 12.50 4.79
C VAL A 74 -10.57 11.21 5.57
N LYS A 75 -9.31 10.76 5.69
CA LYS A 75 -8.94 9.56 6.45
C LYS A 75 -8.60 9.94 7.88
N SER A 76 -9.36 9.42 8.82
CA SER A 76 -9.16 9.53 10.26
C SER A 76 -8.49 8.25 10.78
N PRO A 77 -7.20 8.29 11.16
CA PRO A 77 -6.55 7.17 11.85
C PRO A 77 -7.32 6.76 13.11
N ARG A 78 -7.36 5.46 13.41
CA ARG A 78 -8.03 4.91 14.58
C ARG A 78 -7.07 4.00 15.35
N PHE A 79 -6.79 4.36 16.60
CA PHE A 79 -5.95 3.57 17.50
C PHE A 79 -6.72 3.25 18.78
N PRO A 80 -6.92 1.96 19.15
CA PRO A 80 -7.61 1.59 20.38
C PRO A 80 -6.68 1.66 21.59
N SER A 81 -7.20 2.18 22.71
CA SER A 81 -6.63 2.06 24.07
C SER A 81 -5.12 2.33 24.19
N LEU A 82 -4.69 3.53 23.82
CA LEU A 82 -3.30 3.98 23.96
C LEU A 82 -3.06 4.69 25.30
N SER A 83 -1.85 4.53 25.85
CA SER A 83 -1.29 5.44 26.85
C SER A 83 -0.75 6.73 26.23
N ASP A 84 -0.57 7.78 27.04
CA ASP A 84 -0.05 9.08 26.58
C ASP A 84 1.31 8.96 25.87
N LEU A 85 2.19 8.06 26.34
CA LEU A 85 3.50 7.79 25.73
C LEU A 85 3.36 7.15 24.33
N GLU A 86 2.38 6.28 24.14
CA GLU A 86 2.09 5.68 22.83
C GLU A 86 1.47 6.71 21.88
N ILE A 87 0.59 7.59 22.36
CA ILE A 87 0.03 8.70 21.58
C ILE A 87 1.15 9.61 21.06
N VAL A 88 2.09 10.02 21.93
CA VAL A 88 3.24 10.85 21.52
C VAL A 88 4.11 10.14 20.48
N LYS A 89 4.39 8.84 20.67
CA LYS A 89 5.18 8.03 19.72
C LYS A 89 4.47 7.89 18.37
N ILE A 90 3.16 7.62 18.38
CA ILE A 90 2.33 7.46 17.18
C ILE A 90 2.23 8.78 16.42
N ASN A 91 2.00 9.92 17.10
CA ASN A 91 1.97 11.23 16.46
C ASN A 91 3.32 11.57 15.80
N LYS A 92 4.45 11.35 16.49
CA LYS A 92 5.79 11.58 15.90
C LYS A 92 6.05 10.71 14.67
N ASN A 93 5.62 9.45 14.69
CA ASN A 93 5.72 8.56 13.54
C ASN A 93 4.79 9.01 12.40
N LEU A 94 3.55 9.40 12.72
CA LEU A 94 2.57 9.90 11.76
C LEU A 94 3.06 11.18 11.06
N ASP A 95 3.67 12.10 11.79
CA ASP A 95 4.27 13.32 11.22
C ASP A 95 5.42 13.02 10.24
N ARG A 96 6.18 11.94 10.46
CA ARG A 96 7.19 11.48 9.50
C ARG A 96 6.54 10.98 8.21
N GLU A 97 5.56 10.07 8.31
CA GLU A 97 4.89 9.54 7.11
C GLU A 97 4.08 10.61 6.38
N ILE A 98 3.48 11.58 7.09
CA ILE A 98 2.83 12.76 6.51
C ILE A 98 3.83 13.57 5.67
N ARG A 99 5.02 13.86 6.21
CA ARG A 99 6.07 14.60 5.47
C ARG A 99 6.57 13.84 4.25
N ILE A 100 6.77 12.52 4.37
CA ILE A 100 7.13 11.65 3.24
C ILE A 100 6.03 11.72 2.17
N TRP A 101 4.77 11.52 2.55
CA TRP A 101 3.63 11.55 1.62
C TRP A 101 3.48 12.92 0.94
N ALA A 102 3.59 14.03 1.68
CA ALA A 102 3.53 15.38 1.12
C ALA A 102 4.64 15.70 0.11
N ALA A 103 5.81 15.05 0.21
CA ALA A 103 6.92 15.24 -0.70
C ALA A 103 6.75 14.47 -2.03
N LEU A 104 6.00 13.37 -2.05
CA LEU A 104 5.81 12.51 -3.22
C LEU A 104 4.91 13.17 -4.27
N LYS A 105 5.39 13.21 -5.53
CA LYS A 105 4.73 13.89 -6.66
C LYS A 105 4.81 13.04 -7.91
N HIS A 106 3.78 12.21 -8.11
CA HIS A 106 3.64 11.38 -9.29
C HIS A 106 2.16 11.27 -9.67
N GLN A 107 1.89 11.00 -10.96
CA GLN A 107 0.65 10.30 -11.33
C GLN A 107 0.69 8.87 -10.73
N TYR A 108 -0.41 8.13 -10.72
CA TYR A 108 -0.41 6.76 -10.15
C TYR A 108 -0.03 6.62 -8.66
N VAL A 109 0.31 7.71 -7.94
CA VAL A 109 0.43 7.81 -6.48
C VAL A 109 -0.59 8.85 -6.01
N LEU A 110 -1.40 8.52 -5.00
CA LEU A 110 -2.41 9.42 -4.45
C LEU A 110 -1.72 10.61 -3.79
N PRO A 111 -2.02 11.88 -4.13
CA PRO A 111 -1.41 13.03 -3.47
C PRO A 111 -2.08 13.32 -2.11
N LEU A 112 -1.30 13.83 -1.16
CA LEU A 112 -1.81 14.44 0.07
C LEU A 112 -2.12 15.92 -0.21
N HIS A 113 -3.37 16.35 -0.05
CA HIS A 113 -3.73 17.78 -0.10
C HIS A 113 -3.34 18.51 1.19
N GLY A 114 -3.35 17.81 2.32
CA GLY A 114 -3.03 18.38 3.62
C GLY A 114 -3.54 17.51 4.76
N THR A 115 -3.63 18.11 5.93
CA THR A 115 -4.16 17.50 7.14
C THR A 115 -5.26 18.36 7.73
N VAL A 116 -6.13 17.78 8.56
CA VAL A 116 -7.17 18.51 9.28
C VAL A 116 -7.23 18.02 10.73
N GLU A 117 -7.15 18.95 11.67
CA GLU A 117 -7.25 18.66 13.10
C GLU A 117 -8.72 18.66 13.55
N GLN A 118 -9.00 18.17 14.77
CA GLN A 118 -10.34 18.18 15.39
C GLN A 118 -11.46 17.42 14.62
N PHE A 119 -11.18 16.90 13.42
CA PHE A 119 -12.07 16.01 12.66
C PHE A 119 -12.22 14.64 13.34
N SER A 120 -11.20 14.22 14.09
CA SER A 120 -11.21 13.08 15.01
C SER A 120 -10.15 13.30 16.12
N PRO A 121 -9.96 12.36 17.07
CA PRO A 121 -8.94 12.49 18.11
C PRO A 121 -7.49 12.54 17.59
N PHE A 122 -7.25 12.11 16.35
CA PHE A 122 -5.95 12.17 15.69
C PHE A 122 -6.01 13.12 14.49
N ARG A 123 -4.85 13.65 14.07
CA ARG A 123 -4.72 14.43 12.85
C ARG A 123 -5.20 13.60 11.66
N ALA A 124 -6.26 14.05 10.99
CA ALA A 124 -6.82 13.38 9.83
C ALA A 124 -6.12 13.84 8.54
N LEU A 125 -6.07 12.95 7.56
CA LEU A 125 -5.33 13.11 6.30
C LEU A 125 -6.33 13.40 5.18
N VAL A 126 -6.05 14.40 4.34
CA VAL A 126 -6.96 14.87 3.28
C VAL A 126 -6.33 14.63 1.92
N SER A 127 -7.02 13.91 1.05
CA SER A 127 -6.60 13.58 -0.32
C SER A 127 -7.78 13.73 -1.29
N PRO A 128 -7.58 13.82 -2.62
CA PRO A 128 -8.70 13.95 -3.55
C PRO A 128 -9.58 12.69 -3.55
N TRP A 129 -10.90 12.86 -3.66
CA TRP A 129 -11.84 11.74 -3.73
C TRP A 129 -11.67 10.96 -5.04
N MET A 130 -11.66 9.63 -4.96
CA MET A 130 -11.49 8.72 -6.11
C MET A 130 -12.83 8.09 -6.45
N PRO A 131 -13.57 8.59 -7.47
CA PRO A 131 -14.99 8.25 -7.64
C PRO A 131 -15.24 6.82 -8.13
N ASN A 132 -14.26 6.19 -8.78
CA ASN A 132 -14.33 4.77 -9.17
C ASN A 132 -13.93 3.82 -8.01
N GLY A 133 -13.63 4.37 -6.83
CA GLY A 133 -13.36 3.62 -5.60
C GLY A 133 -12.00 2.94 -5.61
N THR A 134 -11.95 1.72 -5.07
CA THR A 134 -10.76 0.87 -5.09
C THR A 134 -10.69 0.07 -6.39
N LEU A 135 -9.51 -0.47 -6.71
CA LEU A 135 -9.33 -1.42 -7.81
C LEU A 135 -10.29 -2.61 -7.69
N ASP A 136 -10.60 -3.04 -6.47
CA ASP A 136 -11.60 -4.09 -6.23
C ASP A 136 -13.03 -3.70 -6.64
N SER A 137 -13.48 -2.48 -6.34
CA SER A 137 -14.79 -2.01 -6.77
C SER A 137 -14.81 -1.71 -8.27
N TYR A 138 -13.72 -1.16 -8.82
CA TYR A 138 -13.61 -0.85 -10.23
C TYR A 138 -13.68 -2.11 -11.10
N LEU A 139 -12.83 -3.11 -10.83
CA LEU A 139 -12.79 -4.34 -11.63
C LEU A 139 -14.08 -5.17 -11.53
N LYS A 140 -14.83 -5.12 -10.42
CA LYS A 140 -16.15 -5.78 -10.30
C LYS A 140 -17.17 -5.32 -11.36
N HIS A 141 -17.04 -4.09 -11.86
CA HIS A 141 -17.96 -3.53 -12.86
C HIS A 141 -17.31 -3.41 -14.23
N ALA A 142 -16.02 -3.07 -14.30
CA ALA A 142 -15.33 -2.79 -15.55
C ALA A 142 -14.61 -4.00 -16.19
N HIS A 143 -14.23 -5.03 -15.43
CA HIS A 143 -13.30 -6.07 -15.92
C HIS A 143 -13.78 -6.77 -17.20
N GLU A 144 -15.08 -7.09 -17.31
CA GLU A 144 -15.64 -7.73 -18.51
C GLU A 144 -15.60 -6.82 -19.75
N THR A 145 -15.59 -5.50 -19.56
CA THR A 145 -15.51 -4.50 -20.65
C THR A 145 -14.09 -4.05 -20.98
N LEU A 146 -13.12 -4.22 -20.07
CA LEU A 146 -11.72 -3.86 -20.31
C LEU A 146 -11.05 -4.89 -21.22
N SER A 147 -10.45 -4.40 -22.32
CA SER A 147 -9.63 -5.24 -23.21
C SER A 147 -8.35 -5.71 -22.52
N MET A 148 -7.64 -6.68 -23.10
CA MET A 148 -6.33 -7.10 -22.56
C MET A 148 -5.32 -5.95 -22.57
N ILE A 149 -5.36 -5.08 -23.59
CA ILE A 149 -4.52 -3.88 -23.69
C ILE A 149 -4.82 -2.90 -22.54
N ASP A 150 -6.10 -2.68 -22.20
CA ASP A 150 -6.47 -1.79 -21.10
C ASP A 150 -6.06 -2.35 -19.73
N ARG A 151 -6.17 -3.68 -19.55
CA ARG A 151 -5.71 -4.38 -18.34
C ARG A 151 -4.19 -4.30 -18.18
N LEU A 152 -3.44 -4.48 -19.27
CA LEU A 152 -1.98 -4.36 -19.27
C LEU A 152 -1.53 -2.90 -19.02
N ARG A 153 -2.19 -1.91 -19.64
CA ARG A 153 -1.95 -0.48 -19.34
C ARG A 153 -2.23 -0.15 -17.89
N LEU A 154 -3.34 -0.64 -17.31
CA LEU A 154 -3.65 -0.44 -15.90
C LEU A 154 -2.56 -1.01 -14.98
N LEU A 155 -1.96 -2.15 -15.34
CA LEU A 155 -0.82 -2.72 -14.62
C LEU A 155 0.46 -1.92 -14.80
N GLU A 156 0.76 -1.45 -16.01
CA GLU A 156 1.92 -0.58 -16.28
C GLU A 156 1.83 0.66 -15.39
N GLN A 157 0.67 1.32 -15.34
CA GLN A 157 0.43 2.49 -14.49
C GLN A 157 0.57 2.19 -12.99
N ILE A 158 0.06 1.05 -12.50
CA ILE A 158 0.26 0.62 -11.09
C ILE A 158 1.75 0.39 -10.80
N THR A 159 2.46 -0.27 -11.72
CA THR A 159 3.89 -0.63 -11.56
C THR A 159 4.77 0.62 -11.62
N GLU A 160 4.45 1.58 -12.49
CA GLU A 160 5.10 2.90 -12.54
C GLU A 160 4.91 3.70 -11.26
N GLY A 161 3.70 3.68 -10.67
CA GLY A 161 3.46 4.23 -9.34
C GLY A 161 4.33 3.57 -8.26
N LEU A 162 4.49 2.24 -8.32
CA LEU A 162 5.29 1.48 -7.36
C LEU A 162 6.79 1.74 -7.52
N ARG A 163 7.31 1.78 -8.75
CA ARG A 163 8.69 2.17 -9.06
C ARG A 163 9.02 3.53 -8.48
N TYR A 164 8.14 4.52 -8.71
CA TYR A 164 8.33 5.86 -8.15
C TYR A 164 8.47 5.85 -6.62
N LEU A 165 7.68 5.04 -5.91
CA LEU A 165 7.83 4.88 -4.45
C LEU A 165 9.19 4.25 -4.10
N HIS A 166 9.58 3.17 -4.79
CA HIS A 166 10.84 2.46 -4.55
C HIS A 166 12.08 3.34 -4.82
N ASP A 167 12.08 4.12 -5.90
CA ASP A 167 13.11 5.12 -6.22
C ASP A 167 13.28 6.18 -5.12
N HIS A 168 12.20 6.50 -4.40
CA HIS A 168 12.20 7.43 -3.26
C HIS A 168 12.42 6.74 -1.92
N ASN A 169 12.86 5.48 -1.91
CA ASN A 169 13.07 4.62 -0.74
C ASN A 169 11.80 4.38 0.11
N VAL A 170 10.62 4.49 -0.51
CA VAL A 170 9.32 4.22 0.12
C VAL A 170 8.86 2.82 -0.26
N ILE A 171 8.87 1.90 0.72
CA ILE A 171 8.23 0.59 0.60
C ILE A 171 6.74 0.77 0.87
N HIS A 172 5.87 0.23 0.01
CA HIS A 172 4.43 0.36 0.19
C HIS A 172 3.96 -0.48 1.38
N GLY A 173 4.40 -1.75 1.47
CA GLY A 173 4.23 -2.65 2.60
C GLY A 173 2.82 -3.14 2.90
N ASP A 174 1.82 -2.65 2.16
CA ASP A 174 0.42 -3.11 2.20
C ASP A 174 -0.20 -2.92 0.80
N LEU A 175 0.53 -3.27 -0.26
CA LEU A 175 0.00 -3.18 -1.62
C LEU A 175 -1.13 -4.21 -1.79
N THR A 176 -2.36 -3.73 -1.91
CA THR A 176 -3.55 -4.57 -2.09
C THR A 176 -4.52 -3.97 -3.09
N ASN A 177 -5.49 -4.78 -3.53
CA ASN A 177 -6.61 -4.34 -4.36
C ASN A 177 -7.51 -3.24 -3.72
N SER A 178 -7.34 -2.99 -2.41
CA SER A 178 -8.07 -1.98 -1.66
C SER A 178 -7.28 -0.68 -1.55
N ASN A 179 -5.95 -0.76 -1.64
CA ASN A 179 -5.01 0.35 -1.51
C ASN A 179 -4.53 0.89 -2.88
N VAL A 180 -5.00 0.30 -3.98
CA VAL A 180 -5.00 0.95 -5.31
C VAL A 180 -6.39 1.57 -5.48
N LEU A 181 -6.47 2.90 -5.57
CA LEU A 181 -7.68 3.64 -5.89
C LEU A 181 -7.76 3.94 -7.39
N VAL A 182 -8.94 4.29 -7.90
CA VAL A 182 -9.15 4.59 -9.33
C VAL A 182 -9.80 5.97 -9.49
N ALA A 183 -9.12 6.84 -10.24
CA ALA A 183 -9.57 8.19 -10.56
C ALA A 183 -10.70 8.19 -11.60
N ALA A 184 -11.32 9.35 -11.83
CA ALA A 184 -12.46 9.50 -12.75
C ALA A 184 -12.15 9.10 -14.20
N ASP A 185 -10.91 9.27 -14.63
CA ASP A 185 -10.38 8.90 -15.96
C ASP A 185 -10.03 7.41 -16.09
N GLY A 186 -10.23 6.61 -15.04
CA GLY A 186 -9.85 5.19 -14.97
C GLY A 186 -8.38 4.95 -14.60
N SER A 187 -7.57 5.99 -14.39
CA SER A 187 -6.17 5.82 -13.98
C SER A 187 -6.05 5.42 -12.50
N PRO A 188 -5.10 4.55 -12.14
CA PRO A 188 -4.91 4.10 -10.76
C PRO A 188 -4.23 5.19 -9.92
N ARG A 189 -4.30 5.06 -8.59
CA ARG A 189 -3.53 5.83 -7.61
C ARG A 189 -3.20 4.92 -6.42
N LEU A 190 -1.93 4.65 -6.16
CA LEU A 190 -1.46 3.96 -4.96
C LEU A 190 -1.75 4.82 -3.72
N ALA A 191 -2.27 4.21 -2.67
CA ALA A 191 -2.68 4.85 -1.42
C ALA A 191 -2.22 4.00 -0.22
N ASP A 192 -2.30 4.56 0.99
CA ASP A 192 -2.03 3.84 2.25
C ASP A 192 -0.63 3.19 2.40
N PHE A 193 0.35 3.64 1.61
CA PHE A 193 1.77 3.36 1.81
C PHE A 193 2.33 4.06 3.06
N GLY A 194 3.39 3.52 3.66
CA GLY A 194 4.09 4.08 4.83
C GLY A 194 3.33 3.95 6.17
N ILE A 195 2.03 4.27 6.20
CA ILE A 195 1.19 4.27 7.41
C ILE A 195 1.11 2.88 8.06
N SER A 196 1.05 1.81 7.27
CA SER A 196 0.97 0.43 7.76
C SER A 196 2.19 0.05 8.62
N ASN A 197 3.39 0.57 8.30
CA ASN A 197 4.59 0.35 9.12
C ASN A 197 4.48 1.01 10.51
N ILE A 198 3.83 2.18 10.64
CA ILE A 198 3.56 2.78 11.96
C ILE A 198 2.68 1.83 12.78
N MET A 199 1.61 1.31 12.18
CA MET A 199 0.63 0.48 12.88
C MET A 199 1.26 -0.82 13.38
N VAL A 200 2.02 -1.52 12.52
CA VAL A 200 2.80 -2.71 12.90
C VAL A 200 3.75 -2.43 14.08
N GLN A 201 4.48 -1.31 14.04
CA GLN A 201 5.40 -0.90 15.12
C GLN A 201 4.70 -0.45 16.41
N SER A 202 3.43 -0.05 16.34
CA SER A 202 2.63 0.35 17.49
C SER A 202 2.01 -0.85 18.20
N ASN A 203 1.47 -1.81 17.44
CA ASN A 203 0.95 -3.07 17.95
C ASN A 203 1.00 -4.13 16.82
N PRO A 204 1.85 -5.17 16.93
CA PRO A 204 1.97 -6.22 15.93
C PRO A 204 0.66 -6.95 15.60
N ALA A 205 -0.37 -6.91 16.45
CA ALA A 205 -1.69 -7.48 16.15
C ALA A 205 -2.41 -6.78 14.98
N PHE A 206 -2.01 -5.57 14.57
CA PHE A 206 -2.53 -4.92 13.35
C PHE A 206 -1.93 -5.46 12.04
N SER A 207 -0.81 -6.17 12.11
CA SER A 207 0.02 -6.53 10.94
C SER A 207 -0.75 -7.24 9.83
N TYR A 208 -1.70 -8.14 10.17
CA TYR A 208 -2.41 -8.94 9.18
C TYR A 208 -3.92 -8.80 9.31
N HIS A 209 -4.45 -7.75 8.69
CA HIS A 209 -5.87 -7.64 8.41
C HIS A 209 -6.33 -8.85 7.56
N THR A 210 -7.41 -9.51 7.98
CA THR A 210 -7.85 -10.81 7.44
C THR A 210 -8.13 -10.82 5.93
N GLY A 211 -8.44 -9.66 5.34
CA GLY A 211 -8.61 -9.51 3.88
C GLY A 211 -7.30 -9.39 3.10
N ALA A 212 -6.29 -8.73 3.67
CA ALA A 212 -5.03 -8.38 3.00
C ALA A 212 -4.09 -9.59 2.83
N VAL A 213 -4.23 -10.62 3.69
CA VAL A 213 -3.36 -11.83 3.75
C VAL A 213 -3.08 -12.49 2.40
N ARG A 214 -3.97 -12.36 1.41
CA ARG A 214 -3.79 -12.87 0.04
C ARG A 214 -2.59 -12.25 -0.68
N TRP A 215 -2.35 -10.96 -0.48
CA TRP A 215 -1.24 -10.19 -1.07
C TRP A 215 0.02 -10.19 -0.20
N VAL A 216 -0.10 -10.50 1.11
CA VAL A 216 1.05 -10.58 2.03
C VAL A 216 2.00 -11.71 1.61
N ALA A 217 3.29 -11.40 1.51
CA ALA A 217 4.35 -12.36 1.18
C ALA A 217 4.54 -13.40 2.30
N PRO A 218 4.89 -14.67 2.00
CA PRO A 218 4.92 -15.75 2.99
C PRO A 218 5.89 -15.50 4.16
N GLU A 219 7.02 -14.85 3.92
CA GLU A 219 8.05 -14.53 4.92
C GLU A 219 7.55 -13.58 6.02
N LEU A 220 6.55 -12.73 5.70
CA LEU A 220 5.92 -11.85 6.68
C LEU A 220 4.97 -12.61 7.62
N LEU A 221 4.44 -13.76 7.18
CA LEU A 221 3.44 -14.55 7.93
C LEU A 221 4.05 -15.51 8.96
N ASP A 222 5.34 -15.82 8.82
CA ASP A 222 6.08 -16.75 9.69
C ASP A 222 7.51 -16.21 9.92
N PRO A 223 7.67 -15.12 10.68
CA PRO A 223 8.97 -14.49 10.92
C PRO A 223 9.86 -15.40 11.80
N PRO A 224 11.19 -15.46 11.55
CA PRO A 224 12.11 -16.25 12.36
C PRO A 224 12.06 -15.87 13.85
N GLU A 225 12.24 -16.82 14.76
CA GLU A 225 12.24 -16.56 16.22
C GLU A 225 13.28 -15.49 16.64
N GLU A 226 14.42 -15.44 15.93
CA GLU A 226 15.50 -14.46 16.14
C GLU A 226 15.17 -13.06 15.61
N GLN A 227 14.20 -12.94 14.69
CA GLN A 227 13.73 -11.69 14.08
C GLN A 227 12.19 -11.68 14.04
N PRO A 228 11.51 -11.61 15.20
CA PRO A 228 10.06 -11.85 15.33
C PRO A 228 9.18 -10.76 14.69
N ILE A 229 9.78 -9.73 14.10
CA ILE A 229 9.12 -8.69 13.33
C ILE A 229 9.88 -8.57 12.01
N GLN A 230 9.41 -9.25 10.96
CA GLN A 230 9.83 -8.90 9.61
C GLN A 230 9.12 -7.63 9.17
N CYS A 231 9.88 -6.66 8.67
CA CYS A 231 9.35 -5.50 8.00
C CYS A 231 9.08 -5.83 6.53
N ALA A 232 8.10 -5.15 5.92
CA ALA A 232 7.94 -5.17 4.48
C ALA A 232 9.22 -4.68 3.78
N THR A 233 9.47 -5.21 2.58
CA THR A 233 10.57 -4.86 1.69
C THR A 233 10.06 -4.60 0.27
N ILE A 234 10.90 -4.02 -0.60
CA ILE A 234 10.66 -3.92 -2.05
C ILE A 234 10.22 -5.28 -2.62
N SER A 235 10.88 -6.38 -2.23
CA SER A 235 10.54 -7.73 -2.67
C SER A 235 9.15 -8.20 -2.20
N THR A 236 8.68 -7.77 -1.02
CA THR A 236 7.31 -8.07 -0.57
C THR A 236 6.26 -7.30 -1.36
N ASP A 237 6.57 -6.07 -1.81
CA ASP A 237 5.69 -5.31 -2.71
C ASP A 237 5.60 -5.99 -4.09
N ILE A 238 6.68 -6.57 -4.61
CA ILE A 238 6.67 -7.35 -5.87
C ILE A 238 5.80 -8.60 -5.74
N TYR A 239 5.85 -9.32 -4.62
CA TYR A 239 4.97 -10.45 -4.36
C TYR A 239 3.49 -10.02 -4.40
N ALA A 240 3.16 -8.90 -3.75
CA ALA A 240 1.84 -8.32 -3.76
C ALA A 240 1.41 -7.86 -5.17
N LEU A 241 2.31 -7.23 -5.93
CA LEU A 241 2.09 -6.81 -7.31
C LEU A 241 1.74 -7.99 -8.22
N GLY A 242 2.42 -9.14 -8.08
CA GLY A 242 2.02 -10.37 -8.79
C GLY A 242 0.57 -10.78 -8.50
N GLY A 243 0.11 -10.57 -7.27
CA GLY A 243 -1.29 -10.77 -6.88
C GLY A 243 -2.27 -9.75 -7.49
N ILE A 244 -1.83 -8.52 -7.74
CA ILE A 244 -2.57 -7.50 -8.50
C ILE A 244 -2.62 -7.87 -9.99
N MET A 245 -1.52 -8.35 -10.59
CA MET A 245 -1.47 -8.81 -11.97
C MET A 245 -2.52 -9.89 -12.24
N LEU A 246 -2.63 -10.90 -11.37
CA LEU A 246 -3.65 -11.94 -11.47
C LEU A 246 -5.08 -11.37 -11.45
N GLN A 247 -5.34 -10.39 -10.57
CA GLN A 247 -6.67 -9.79 -10.45
C GLN A 247 -7.02 -8.90 -11.65
N VAL A 248 -6.07 -8.11 -12.16
CA VAL A 248 -6.32 -7.21 -13.30
C VAL A 248 -6.45 -7.98 -14.60
N LEU A 249 -5.61 -8.99 -14.85
CA LEU A 249 -5.62 -9.76 -16.11
C LEU A 249 -6.78 -10.76 -16.19
N TYR A 250 -7.12 -11.42 -15.07
CA TYR A 250 -8.03 -12.58 -15.03
C TYR A 250 -9.23 -12.44 -14.09
N GLY A 251 -9.37 -11.31 -13.41
CA GLY A 251 -10.51 -11.04 -12.52
C GLY A 251 -10.53 -11.87 -11.24
N LYS A 252 -9.44 -12.61 -10.93
CA LYS A 252 -9.34 -13.46 -9.74
C LYS A 252 -8.37 -12.89 -8.71
N LYS A 253 -8.82 -12.84 -7.45
CA LYS A 253 -7.93 -12.55 -6.31
C LYS A 253 -7.05 -13.76 -6.03
N PRO A 254 -5.79 -13.60 -5.57
CA PRO A 254 -4.96 -14.72 -5.12
C PRO A 254 -5.72 -15.65 -4.17
N TYR A 255 -5.65 -16.97 -4.41
CA TYR A 255 -6.34 -18.00 -3.63
C TYR A 255 -7.88 -17.91 -3.62
N TRP A 256 -8.52 -17.49 -4.73
CA TRP A 256 -9.97 -17.18 -4.78
C TRP A 256 -10.92 -18.28 -4.29
N TRP A 257 -10.52 -19.55 -4.41
CA TRP A 257 -11.28 -20.72 -3.95
C TRP A 257 -11.32 -20.86 -2.41
N LEU A 258 -10.35 -20.26 -1.70
CA LEU A 258 -10.27 -20.31 -0.24
C LEU A 258 -11.07 -19.16 0.37
N LYS A 259 -12.12 -19.47 1.15
CA LYS A 259 -12.99 -18.46 1.77
C LYS A 259 -12.42 -17.81 3.04
N SER A 260 -11.59 -18.53 3.81
CA SER A 260 -11.06 -18.09 5.10
C SER A 260 -9.62 -17.60 4.99
N ALA A 261 -9.31 -16.50 5.67
CA ALA A 261 -7.94 -15.98 5.83
C ALA A 261 -6.98 -17.06 6.36
N MET A 262 -7.39 -17.82 7.37
CA MET A 262 -6.61 -18.90 7.96
C MET A 262 -6.27 -20.01 6.94
N HIS A 263 -7.19 -20.31 6.00
CA HIS A 263 -6.91 -21.26 4.93
C HIS A 263 -5.90 -20.70 3.92
N VAL A 264 -5.97 -19.40 3.60
CA VAL A 264 -4.98 -18.72 2.75
C VAL A 264 -3.60 -18.73 3.41
N THR A 265 -3.50 -18.42 4.71
CA THR A 265 -2.25 -18.55 5.48
C THR A 265 -1.72 -19.97 5.44
N SER A 266 -2.56 -20.99 5.74
CA SER A 266 -2.12 -22.39 5.70
C SER A 266 -1.66 -22.84 4.30
N ALA A 267 -2.31 -22.36 3.24
CA ALA A 267 -1.89 -22.63 1.86
C ALA A 267 -0.53 -22.00 1.53
N LYS A 268 -0.30 -20.75 1.93
CA LYS A 268 0.99 -20.05 1.76
C LYS A 268 2.13 -20.75 2.50
N LEU A 269 1.93 -21.11 3.77
CA LEU A 269 2.93 -21.85 4.56
C LEU A 269 3.22 -23.25 3.99
N LYS A 270 2.23 -23.87 3.33
CA LYS A 270 2.38 -25.11 2.55
C LYS A 270 2.91 -24.89 1.13
N ARG A 271 3.37 -23.69 0.78
CA ARG A 271 3.88 -23.31 -0.55
C ARG A 271 2.92 -23.62 -1.70
N THR A 272 1.62 -23.59 -1.44
CA THR A 272 0.58 -23.74 -2.48
C THR A 272 0.54 -22.49 -3.35
N GLU A 273 0.48 -22.67 -4.68
CA GLU A 273 0.44 -21.55 -5.63
C GLU A 273 -0.79 -20.66 -5.42
N PRO A 274 -0.71 -19.34 -5.72
CA PRO A 274 -1.84 -18.43 -5.62
C PRO A 274 -2.95 -18.62 -6.66
N VAL A 275 -2.80 -19.60 -7.56
CA VAL A 275 -3.75 -19.97 -8.63
C VAL A 275 -4.17 -21.44 -8.51
N ASP A 276 -5.38 -21.77 -8.95
CA ASP A 276 -5.85 -23.15 -9.13
C ASP A 276 -6.14 -23.42 -10.62
N SER A 277 -6.46 -24.67 -10.96
CA SER A 277 -6.74 -25.10 -12.33
C SER A 277 -8.16 -24.81 -12.83
N SER A 278 -8.94 -23.95 -12.15
CA SER A 278 -10.30 -23.56 -12.56
C SER A 278 -10.34 -22.38 -13.54
N ILE A 279 -9.19 -21.77 -13.83
CA ILE A 279 -9.06 -20.74 -14.87
C ILE A 279 -7.92 -21.07 -15.84
N GLU A 280 -8.11 -20.68 -17.10
CA GLU A 280 -7.05 -20.69 -18.10
C GLU A 280 -6.25 -19.38 -18.01
N ILE A 281 -4.93 -19.50 -17.83
CA ILE A 281 -3.99 -18.38 -17.74
C ILE A 281 -2.99 -18.55 -18.89
N GLN A 282 -2.74 -17.49 -19.65
CA GLN A 282 -1.73 -17.55 -20.72
C GLN A 282 -0.37 -18.01 -20.13
N PRO A 283 0.34 -18.98 -20.75
CA PRO A 283 1.56 -19.55 -20.16
C PRO A 283 2.64 -18.53 -19.79
N ASN A 284 2.80 -17.47 -20.61
CA ASN A 284 3.76 -16.39 -20.36
C ASN A 284 3.37 -15.58 -19.10
N HIS A 285 2.09 -15.24 -18.97
CA HIS A 285 1.56 -14.52 -17.81
C HIS A 285 1.71 -15.34 -16.53
N LEU A 286 1.39 -16.63 -16.57
CA LEU A 286 1.56 -17.53 -15.42
C LEU A 286 3.04 -17.68 -15.04
N LYS A 287 3.93 -17.86 -16.03
CA LYS A 287 5.38 -17.97 -15.81
C LYS A 287 5.95 -16.73 -15.14
N PHE A 288 5.52 -15.53 -15.55
CA PHE A 288 6.00 -14.29 -14.95
C PHE A 288 5.42 -14.03 -13.55
N MET A 289 4.11 -14.24 -13.34
CA MET A 289 3.51 -14.11 -12.00
C MET A 289 4.12 -15.10 -11.00
N ARG A 290 4.48 -16.32 -11.43
CA ARG A 290 5.24 -17.28 -10.59
C ARG A 290 6.60 -16.76 -10.13
N ARG A 291 7.30 -15.95 -10.92
CA ARG A 291 8.54 -15.27 -10.47
C ARG A 291 8.23 -14.29 -9.34
N CYS A 292 7.18 -13.48 -9.51
CA CYS A 292 6.71 -12.54 -8.48
C CYS A 292 6.33 -13.26 -7.17
N TRP A 293 5.75 -14.46 -7.27
CA TRP A 293 5.36 -15.28 -6.12
C TRP A 293 6.44 -16.24 -5.60
N SER A 294 7.72 -16.04 -5.97
CA SER A 294 8.82 -16.87 -5.45
C SER A 294 8.83 -16.87 -3.91
N THR A 295 9.08 -18.05 -3.34
CA THR A 295 9.29 -18.20 -1.89
C THR A 295 10.58 -17.52 -1.46
N GLU A 296 11.66 -17.74 -2.21
CA GLU A 296 12.93 -17.04 -2.02
C GLU A 296 12.78 -15.60 -2.57
N SER A 297 12.93 -14.61 -1.70
CA SER A 297 12.57 -13.20 -1.95
C SER A 297 13.45 -12.53 -3.00
N GLU A 298 14.70 -12.97 -3.11
CA GLU A 298 15.74 -12.49 -4.01
C GLU A 298 15.62 -13.03 -5.44
N LEU A 299 14.77 -14.05 -5.66
CA LEU A 299 14.45 -14.57 -6.99
C LEU A 299 13.23 -13.86 -7.62
N ARG A 300 12.56 -12.97 -6.88
CA ARG A 300 11.48 -12.13 -7.40
C ARG A 300 12.08 -11.06 -8.33
N PRO A 301 11.39 -10.69 -9.43
CA PRO A 301 11.89 -9.68 -10.35
C PRO A 301 12.01 -8.31 -9.69
N SER A 302 12.95 -7.50 -10.17
CA SER A 302 12.95 -6.05 -9.93
C SER A 302 11.69 -5.38 -10.50
N VAL A 303 11.36 -4.17 -10.03
CA VAL A 303 10.20 -3.44 -10.56
C VAL A 303 10.40 -3.07 -12.04
N GLU A 304 11.65 -2.81 -12.45
CA GLU A 304 12.08 -2.61 -13.83
C GLU A 304 11.80 -3.84 -14.71
N GLU A 305 12.09 -5.05 -14.23
CA GLU A 305 11.76 -6.28 -14.95
C GLU A 305 10.24 -6.49 -15.11
N VAL A 306 9.43 -6.04 -14.14
CA VAL A 306 7.96 -6.07 -14.29
C VAL A 306 7.50 -5.07 -15.36
N ILE A 307 8.06 -3.86 -15.39
CA ILE A 307 7.76 -2.86 -16.43
C ILE A 307 8.13 -3.38 -17.82
N ASN A 308 9.36 -3.88 -18.00
CA ASN A 308 9.83 -4.44 -19.27
C ASN A 308 8.90 -5.57 -19.76
N TYR A 309 8.52 -6.49 -18.86
CA TYR A 309 7.58 -7.56 -19.17
C TYR A 309 6.19 -7.06 -19.59
N LEU A 310 5.65 -6.02 -18.92
CA LEU A 310 4.35 -5.44 -19.26
C LEU A 310 4.40 -4.74 -20.63
N GLN A 311 5.52 -4.07 -20.95
CA GLN A 311 5.74 -3.44 -22.24
C GLN A 311 5.87 -4.47 -23.37
N GLU A 312 6.61 -5.56 -23.17
CA GLU A 312 6.64 -6.70 -24.10
C GLU A 312 5.25 -7.31 -24.31
N ALA A 313 4.46 -7.50 -23.25
CA ALA A 313 3.09 -8.00 -23.35
C ALA A 313 2.18 -7.04 -24.14
N LEU A 314 2.28 -5.72 -23.91
CA LEU A 314 1.54 -4.71 -24.67
C LEU A 314 1.92 -4.69 -26.16
N LEU A 315 3.20 -4.80 -26.50
CA LEU A 315 3.67 -4.87 -27.89
C LEU A 315 3.17 -6.13 -28.60
N ASN A 316 3.14 -7.27 -27.90
CA ASN A 316 2.60 -8.51 -28.44
C ASN A 316 1.09 -8.39 -28.71
N GLU A 317 0.28 -7.97 -27.73
CA GLU A 317 -1.18 -7.82 -27.89
C GLU A 317 -1.54 -6.78 -28.96
N THR A 318 -0.81 -5.66 -29.05
CA THR A 318 -1.03 -4.64 -30.12
C THR A 318 -0.59 -5.09 -31.51
N SER A 319 0.22 -6.14 -31.64
CA SER A 319 0.61 -6.71 -32.94
C SER A 319 -0.46 -7.62 -33.56
N PHE A 320 -1.57 -7.89 -32.85
CA PHE A 320 -2.69 -8.71 -33.31
C PHE A 320 -4.00 -7.92 -33.54
N VAL A 321 -3.95 -6.59 -33.49
CA VAL A 321 -5.08 -5.66 -33.69
C VAL A 321 -4.93 -4.90 -35.00
#